data_AF-A0A946ZMD0-F1
#
_entry.id   AF-A0A946ZMD0-F1
#
_cell.length_a   1.000
_cell.length_b   1.000
_cell.length_c   1.000
_cell.angle_alpha   90.00
_cell.angle_beta   90.00
_cell.angle_gamma   90.00
#
_symmetry.space_group_name_H-M   'P 1'
#
loop_
_entity.id
_entity.type
_entity.pdbx_description
1 polymer ?
#
loop_
_entity_poly.entity_id
_entity_poly.type
_entity_poly.pdbx_seq_one_letter_code
_entity_poly.pdbx_strand_id
1 'polypeptide(L)' 'LFILFVVGVMLVTEGGHLAHLKLFGDDIVPMSKTTFYFVIGILVVTDIVQGRYQKKLIKRKEKEIKDIS' A
#
# COMPACT_ATOMS: atom_id res chain seq x y z
N LEU A 1 -2.58 1.07 -7.78
CA LEU A 1 -1.27 0.71 -8.37
C LEU A 1 -0.15 0.64 -7.31
N PHE A 2 -0.15 1.50 -6.27
CA PHE A 2 0.88 1.51 -5.23
C PHE A 2 0.87 0.30 -4.27
N ILE A 3 -0.32 -0.22 -3.90
CA ILE A 3 -0.43 -1.37 -2.97
C ILE A 3 0.17 -2.66 -3.54
N LEU A 4 -0.04 -2.93 -4.84
CA LEU A 4 0.50 -4.12 -5.49
C LEU A 4 2.04 -4.12 -5.51
N PHE A 5 2.64 -2.93 -5.60
CA PHE A 5 4.09 -2.75 -5.54
C PHE A 5 4.65 -3.04 -4.14
N VAL A 6 4.02 -2.54 -3.08
CA VAL A 6 4.44 -2.78 -1.69
C VAL A 6 4.28 -4.26 -1.31
N VAL A 7 3.14 -4.87 -1.66
CA VAL A 7 2.92 -6.30 -1.45
C VAL A 7 3.89 -7.13 -2.30
N GLY A 8 4.21 -6.69 -3.52
CA GLY A 8 5.19 -7.35 -4.39
C GLY A 8 6.60 -7.39 -3.80
N VAL A 9 7.13 -6.26 -3.33
CA VAL A 9 8.45 -6.19 -2.68
C VAL A 9 8.50 -7.07 -1.43
N MET A 10 7.40 -7.13 -0.69
CA MET A 10 7.30 -8.03 0.45
C MET A 10 7.29 -9.52 0.05
N LEU A 11 6.47 -9.92 -0.92
CA LEU A 11 6.42 -11.31 -1.38
C LEU A 11 7.76 -11.77 -1.97
N VAL A 12 8.50 -10.88 -2.62
CA VAL A 12 9.85 -11.16 -3.14
C VAL A 12 10.85 -11.37 -2.00
N THR A 13 10.76 -10.60 -0.91
CA THR A 13 11.67 -10.74 0.24
C THR A 13 11.38 -11.97 1.08
N GLU A 14 10.10 -12.29 1.36
CA GLU A 14 9.73 -13.56 2.03
C GLU A 14 9.96 -14.79 1.14
N GLY A 15 9.64 -14.71 -0.16
CA GLY A 15 9.89 -15.79 -1.12
C GLY A 15 11.38 -16.07 -1.32
N GLY A 16 12.22 -15.03 -1.33
CA GLY A 16 13.68 -15.17 -1.35
C GLY A 16 14.26 -15.79 -0.07
N HIS A 17 13.66 -15.49 1.09
CA HIS A 17 14.01 -16.11 2.36
C HIS A 17 13.66 -17.61 2.39
N LEU A 18 12.47 -18.01 1.92
CA LEU A 18 12.08 -19.44 1.82
C LEU A 18 12.92 -20.23 0.79
N ALA A 19 13.47 -19.56 -0.22
CA ALA A 19 14.34 -20.17 -1.22
C ALA A 19 15.81 -20.32 -0.75
N HIS A 20 16.13 -19.99 0.51
CA HIS A 20 17.50 -19.95 1.05
C HIS A 20 18.47 -19.10 0.20
N LEU A 21 17.95 -18.12 -0.56
CA LEU A 21 18.77 -17.24 -1.38
C LEU A 21 19.47 -16.25 -0.46
N LYS A 22 20.80 -16.34 -0.32
CA LYS A 22 21.60 -15.31 0.33
C LYS A 22 21.65 -14.08 -0.57
N LEU A 23 20.95 -13.01 -0.19
CA LEU A 23 21.16 -11.71 -0.82
C LEU A 23 22.46 -11.13 -0.25
N PHE A 24 23.52 -11.12 -1.05
CA PHE A 24 24.81 -10.50 -0.72
C PHE A 24 25.57 -11.07 0.50
N GLY A 25 25.39 -12.36 0.83
CA GLY A 25 26.24 -13.06 1.81
C GLY A 25 25.77 -13.00 3.27
N ASP A 26 24.84 -12.10 3.60
CA ASP A 26 24.16 -12.05 4.90
C ASP A 26 22.83 -12.84 4.86
N ASP A 27 22.44 -13.40 6.00
CA ASP A 27 21.14 -14.04 6.14
C ASP A 27 20.04 -12.99 5.97
N ILE A 28 19.10 -13.25 5.07
CA ILE A 28 17.90 -12.42 4.93
C ILE A 28 17.15 -12.52 6.25
N VAL A 29 17.23 -11.47 7.07
CA VAL A 29 16.44 -11.38 8.29
C VAL A 29 14.99 -11.21 7.83
N PRO A 30 14.10 -12.19 8.09
CA PRO A 30 12.70 -12.06 7.72
C PRO A 30 12.12 -10.88 8.50
N MET A 31 11.43 -9.99 7.82
CA MET A 31 10.67 -8.94 8.50
C MET A 31 9.66 -9.62 9.45
N SER A 32 9.50 -9.09 10.66
CA SER A 32 8.53 -9.66 11.60
C SER A 32 7.13 -9.62 10.98
N LYS A 33 6.40 -10.74 11.07
CA LYS A 33 4.99 -10.87 10.67
C LYS A 33 4.13 -9.72 11.23
N THR A 34 4.49 -9.20 12.41
CA THR A 34 3.84 -8.03 13.01
C THR A 34 3.94 -6.78 12.14
N THR A 35 5.15 -6.47 11.65
CA THR A 35 5.37 -5.31 10.78
C THR A 35 4.64 -5.49 9.45
N PHE A 36 4.49 -6.73 8.96
CA PHE A 36 3.74 -6.99 7.73
C PHE A 36 2.26 -6.65 7.87
N TYR A 37 1.59 -7.26 8.85
CA TYR A 37 0.17 -7.01 9.07
C TYR A 37 -0.09 -5.56 9.44
N PHE A 38 0.86 -4.90 10.12
CA PHE A 38 0.81 -3.47 10.40
C PHE A 38 0.82 -2.61 9.13
N VAL A 39 1.74 -2.89 8.20
CA VAL A 39 1.82 -2.18 6.91
C VAL A 39 0.57 -2.44 6.07
N ILE A 40 0.07 -3.68 5.99
CA ILE A 40 -1.19 -3.98 5.31
C ILE A 40 -2.34 -3.16 5.92
N GLY A 41 -2.44 -3.12 7.25
CA GLY A 41 -3.47 -2.36 7.97
C GLY A 41 -3.44 -0.88 7.60
N ILE A 42 -2.26 -0.25 7.63
CA ILE A 42 -2.10 1.15 7.21
C ILE A 42 -2.53 1.32 5.75
N LEU A 43 -2.06 0.46 4.83
CA LEU A 43 -2.38 0.56 3.41
C LEU A 43 -3.90 0.56 3.16
N VAL A 44 -4.63 -0.38 3.76
CA VAL A 44 -6.10 -0.45 3.66
C VAL A 44 -6.76 0.83 4.16
N VAL A 45 -6.29 1.37 5.29
CA VAL A 45 -6.82 2.63 5.85
C VAL A 45 -6.56 3.79 4.90
N THR A 46 -5.34 3.93 4.37
CA THR A 46 -5.00 4.99 3.41
C THR A 46 -5.85 4.93 2.15
N ASP A 47 -6.09 3.73 1.60
CA ASP A 47 -6.93 3.54 0.42
C ASP A 47 -8.37 4.01 0.64
N ILE A 48 -8.94 3.68 1.81
CA ILE A 48 -10.27 4.14 2.21
C ILE A 48 -10.30 5.67 2.29
N VAL A 49 -9.28 6.28 2.92
CA VAL A 49 -9.18 7.74 3.06
C VAL A 49 -9.05 8.41 1.69
N GLN A 50 -8.18 7.90 0.81
CA GLN A 50 -7.99 8.41 -0.55
C GLN A 50 -9.29 8.32 -1.37
N GLY A 51 -9.99 7.18 -1.33
CA GLY A 51 -11.27 7.00 -2.00
C GLY A 51 -12.36 7.95 -1.49
N ARG A 52 -12.40 8.19 -0.16
CA ARG A 52 -13.34 9.15 0.45
C ARG A 52 -13.00 10.60 0.09
N TYR A 53 -11.71 10.94 0.07
CA TYR A 53 -11.25 12.28 -0.27
C TYR A 53 -11.53 12.62 -1.74
N GLN A 54 -11.26 11.70 -2.66
CA GLN A 54 -11.56 11.88 -4.09
C GLN A 54 -13.05 12.12 -4.33
N LYS A 55 -13.93 11.34 -3.68
CA LYS A 55 -15.38 11.54 -3.73
C LYS A 55 -15.81 12.91 -3.20
N LYS A 56 -15.17 13.40 -2.13
CA LYS A 56 -15.47 14.72 -1.55
C LYS A 56 -15.05 15.85 -2.49
N LEU A 57 -13.92 15.73 -3.18
CA LEU A 57 -13.46 16.73 -4.15
C LEU A 57 -14.37 16.81 -5.38
N ILE A 58 -14.80 15.66 -5.93
CA ILE A 58 -15.69 15.63 -7.11
C ILE A 58 -17.01 16.33 -6.80
N LYS A 59 -17.63 16.03 -5.66
CA LYS A 59 -18.88 16.67 -5.23
C LYS A 59 -18.75 18.18 -5.04
N ARG A 60 -17.59 18.66 -4.59
CA ARG A 60 -17.33 20.11 -4.45
C ARG A 60 -17.24 20.77 -5.83
N LYS A 61 -16.52 20.16 -6.77
CA LYS A 61 -16.42 20.66 -8.15
C LYS A 61 -17.77 20.67 -8.87
N GLU A 62 -18.58 19.63 -8.72
CA GLU A 62 -19.92 19.57 -9.33
C GLU A 62 -20.83 20.69 -8.81
N LYS A 63 -20.78 20.96 -7.51
CA LYS A 63 -21.57 22.04 -6.89
C LYS A 63 -21.13 23.41 -7.41
N GLU A 64 -19.83 23.63 -7.49
CA GLU A 64 -19.23 24.88 -8.00
C GLU A 64 -19.57 25.14 -9.47
N ILE A 65 -19.56 24.11 -10.33
CA ILE A 65 -19.99 24.24 -11.74
C ILE A 65 -21.47 24.59 -11.85
N LYS A 66 -22.33 23.97 -11.02
CA LYS A 66 -23.78 24.19 -11.04
C LYS A 66 -24.18 25.58 -10.54
N ASP A 67 -23.37 26.20 -9.69
CA ASP A 67 -23.59 27.57 -9.20
C ASP A 67 -23.19 28.64 -10.24
N ILE A 68 -22.43 28.28 -11.29
CA ILE A 68 -21.96 29.20 -12.35
C ILE A 68 -22.86 29.15 -13.61
N SER A 69 -23.66 28.08 -13.80
CA SER A 69 -24.58 27.88 -14.94
C SER A 69 -26.00 28.35 -14.64
#